data_AF-A0A3P3E2V2-F1
#
_entry.id   AF-A0A3P3E2V2-F1
#
_cell.length_a   1.000
_cell.length_b   1.000
_cell.length_c   1.000
_cell.angle_alpha   90.00
_cell.angle_beta   90.00
_cell.angle_gamma   90.00
#
_symmetry.space_group_name_H-M   'P 1'
#
loop_
_entity.id
_entity.type
_entity.pdbx_description
1 polymer ?
#
loop_
_entity_poly.entity_id
_entity_poly.type
_entity_poly.pdbx_seq_one_letter_code
_entity_poly.pdbx_strand_id
1 'polypeptide(L)'
;MSFAKSISFDTARRLAQEQAKSLLSNYIEEGEEFIDILEERFVENEECWMFFRNKNLKFPLDATLPASAAYVVSKEGELRTTADFSDDPTEMKKLLDLLAEYFRAKKKESQ
;
A
#
# COMPACT_ATOMS: atom_id res chain seq x y z
N MET A 1 -1.60 -15.09 -26.63
CA MET A 1 -2.16 -14.24 -25.57
C MET A 1 -1.37 -14.54 -24.30
N SER A 2 -0.55 -13.59 -23.83
CA SER A 2 0.14 -13.73 -22.55
C SER A 2 -0.84 -13.31 -21.47
N PHE A 3 -1.31 -14.23 -20.64
CA PHE A 3 -1.98 -13.85 -19.39
C PHE A 3 -0.88 -13.30 -18.49
N ALA A 4 -0.72 -11.98 -18.43
CA ALA A 4 0.15 -11.37 -17.43
C ALA A 4 -0.26 -11.92 -16.06
N LYS A 5 0.65 -12.62 -15.40
CA LYS A 5 0.37 -13.35 -14.17
C LYS A 5 0.11 -12.33 -13.06
N SER A 6 -1.16 -12.12 -12.71
CA SER A 6 -1.51 -11.31 -11.54
C SER A 6 -0.93 -11.96 -10.29
N ILE A 7 -0.39 -11.14 -9.39
CA ILE A 7 0.00 -11.59 -8.05
C ILE A 7 -1.24 -11.88 -7.20
N SER A 8 -1.08 -12.68 -6.15
CA SER A 8 -2.14 -12.96 -5.17
C SER A 8 -2.27 -11.82 -4.16
N PHE A 9 -3.42 -11.75 -3.47
CA PHE A 9 -3.63 -10.86 -2.33
C PHE A 9 -2.55 -11.04 -1.26
N ASP A 10 -2.23 -12.28 -0.86
CA ASP A 10 -1.20 -12.53 0.15
C ASP A 10 0.18 -12.01 -0.28
N THR A 11 0.50 -12.13 -1.58
CA THR A 11 1.72 -11.56 -2.13
C THR A 11 1.69 -10.04 -2.06
N ALA A 12 0.57 -9.42 -2.42
CA ALA A 12 0.40 -7.97 -2.37
C ALA A 12 0.51 -7.43 -0.94
N ARG A 13 -0.18 -8.07 0.01
CA ARG A 13 -0.13 -7.71 1.44
C ARG A 13 1.29 -7.84 1.99
N ARG A 14 2.02 -8.90 1.61
CA ARG A 14 3.42 -9.06 2.02
C ARG A 14 4.31 -7.93 1.47
N LEU A 15 4.17 -7.56 0.19
CA LEU A 15 4.92 -6.45 -0.40
C LEU A 15 4.65 -5.12 0.31
N ALA A 16 3.38 -4.86 0.63
CA ALA A 16 3.00 -3.67 1.40
C ALA A 16 3.59 -3.70 2.82
N GLN A 17 3.54 -4.85 3.50
CA GLN A 17 4.08 -5.02 4.85
C GLN A 17 5.60 -4.82 4.88
N GLU A 18 6.33 -5.40 3.92
CA GLU A 18 7.78 -5.22 3.78
C GLU A 18 8.15 -3.74 3.54
N GLN A 19 7.37 -3.04 2.71
CA GLN A 19 7.58 -1.61 2.47
C GLN A 19 7.31 -0.77 3.72
N ALA A 20 6.23 -1.07 4.43
CA ALA A 20 5.88 -0.38 5.66
C ALA A 20 6.98 -0.57 6.71
N LYS A 21 7.45 -1.81 6.89
CA LYS A 21 8.61 -2.13 7.73
C LYS A 21 9.85 -1.35 7.31
N SER A 22 10.16 -1.29 6.02
CA SER A 22 11.35 -0.57 5.55
C SER A 22 11.29 0.93 5.78
N LEU A 23 10.11 1.56 5.74
CA LEU A 23 9.96 3.00 6.01
C LEU A 23 9.92 3.32 7.50
N LEU A 24 9.45 2.37 8.31
CA LEU A 24 9.20 2.58 9.73
C LEU A 24 10.23 1.89 10.63
N SER A 25 11.19 1.14 10.08
CA SER A 25 12.17 0.35 10.85
C SER A 25 12.94 1.16 11.87
N ASN A 26 13.21 2.43 11.58
CA ASN A 26 13.94 3.33 12.49
C ASN A 26 13.12 3.80 13.69
N TYR A 27 11.81 3.51 13.68
CA TYR A 27 10.84 3.96 14.67
C TYR A 27 10.14 2.81 15.39
N ILE A 28 10.47 1.56 15.04
CA ILE A 28 9.96 0.35 15.68
C ILE A 28 11.04 -0.14 16.63
N GLU A 29 10.67 -0.40 17.89
CA GLU A 29 11.62 -0.88 18.89
C GLU A 29 12.07 -2.32 18.59
N GLU A 30 13.29 -2.65 19.00
CA GLU A 30 13.83 -4.00 18.89
C GLU A 30 12.95 -4.97 19.71
N GLY A 31 12.36 -5.98 19.04
CA GLY A 31 11.37 -6.90 19.63
C GLY A 31 9.92 -6.69 19.17
N GLU A 32 9.61 -5.58 18.48
CA GLU A 32 8.29 -5.32 17.86
C GLU A 32 8.22 -5.79 16.39
N GLU A 33 9.18 -6.59 15.94
CA GLU A 33 9.35 -7.03 14.55
C GLU A 33 8.18 -7.85 13.98
N PHE A 34 7.36 -8.42 14.87
CA PHE A 34 6.19 -9.24 14.55
C PHE A 34 4.88 -8.45 14.51
N ILE A 35 4.90 -7.15 14.79
CA ILE A 35 3.70 -6.32 14.73
C ILE A 35 3.21 -6.23 13.28
N ASP A 36 1.92 -6.50 13.07
CA ASP A 36 1.27 -6.17 11.80
C ASP A 36 1.15 -4.64 11.70
N ILE A 37 1.91 -4.08 10.77
CA ILE A 37 2.00 -2.62 10.57
C ILE A 37 0.79 -2.17 9.76
N LEU A 38 0.13 -3.09 9.05
CA LEU A 38 -1.04 -2.82 8.26
C LEU A 38 -2.32 -3.14 9.05
N GLU A 39 -3.37 -2.39 8.79
CA GLU A 39 -4.72 -2.75 9.20
C GLU A 39 -5.18 -4.01 8.45
N GLU A 40 -6.15 -4.73 9.02
CA GLU A 40 -6.89 -5.75 8.28
C GLU A 40 -7.71 -5.13 7.14
N ARG A 41 -8.19 -3.89 7.34
CA ARG A 41 -8.92 -3.14 6.33
C ARG A 41 -8.01 -2.79 5.15
N PHE A 42 -8.53 -3.01 3.96
CA PHE A 42 -7.93 -2.60 2.69
C PHE A 42 -9.03 -2.18 1.72
N VAL A 43 -8.64 -1.50 0.64
CA VAL A 43 -9.52 -1.30 -0.52
C VAL A 43 -8.88 -1.89 -1.76
N GLU A 44 -9.72 -2.29 -2.70
CA GLU A 44 -9.32 -2.98 -3.91
C GLU A 44 -10.11 -2.45 -5.10
N ASN A 45 -9.45 -2.40 -6.26
CA ASN A 45 -10.11 -2.36 -7.55
C ASN A 45 -9.49 -3.41 -8.49
N GLU A 46 -9.88 -3.36 -9.77
CA GLU A 46 -9.42 -4.28 -10.80
C GLU A 46 -7.89 -4.23 -11.02
N GLU A 47 -7.23 -3.13 -10.66
CA GLU A 47 -5.83 -2.84 -11.01
C GLU A 47 -4.88 -2.89 -9.81
N CYS A 48 -5.36 -2.67 -8.58
CA CYS A 48 -4.51 -2.61 -7.39
C CYS A 48 -5.27 -2.89 -6.08
N TRP A 49 -4.48 -3.15 -5.04
CA TRP A 49 -4.88 -3.10 -3.64
C TRP A 49 -4.25 -1.88 -2.98
N MET A 50 -4.94 -1.30 -2.00
CA MET A 50 -4.42 -0.25 -1.13
C MET A 50 -4.60 -0.69 0.33
N PHE A 51 -3.49 -0.69 1.05
CA PHE A 51 -3.37 -1.10 2.44
C PHE A 51 -3.06 0.12 3.31
N PHE A 52 -3.63 0.14 4.51
CA PHE A 52 -3.50 1.25 5.45
C PHE A 52 -2.64 0.84 6.63
N ARG A 53 -1.92 1.79 7.23
CA ARG A 53 -1.18 1.55 8.46
C ARG A 53 -2.14 1.34 9.62
N ASN A 54 -1.83 0.40 10.49
CA ASN A 54 -2.49 0.18 11.77
C ASN A 54 -2.41 1.44 12.64
N LYS A 55 -3.54 2.16 12.76
CA LYS A 55 -3.62 3.43 13.50
C LYS A 55 -3.40 3.28 15.01
N ASN A 56 -3.47 2.07 15.56
CA ASN A 56 -3.15 1.81 16.96
C ASN A 56 -1.66 1.94 17.25
N LEU A 57 -0.81 1.80 16.23
CA LEU A 57 0.63 2.01 16.36
C LEU A 57 0.92 3.50 16.48
N LYS A 58 1.73 3.84 17.48
CA LYS A 58 2.16 5.21 17.75
C LYS A 58 3.58 5.37 17.26
N PHE A 59 3.81 6.41 16.47
CA PHE A 59 5.12 6.77 15.97
C PHE A 59 5.50 8.15 16.51
N PRO A 60 6.80 8.42 16.69
CA PRO A 60 7.27 9.74 17.08
C PRO A 60 6.97 10.79 15.99
N LEU A 61 6.96 12.07 16.38
CA LEU A 61 6.55 13.19 15.51
C LEU A 61 7.42 13.35 14.26
N ASP A 62 8.68 12.93 14.31
CA ASP A 62 9.61 12.94 13.18
C ASP A 62 9.30 11.85 12.14
N ALA A 63 8.50 10.84 12.48
CA ALA A 63 7.98 9.83 11.54
C ALA A 63 6.71 10.27 10.81
N THR A 64 6.29 11.54 10.93
CA THR A 64 4.98 12.03 10.45
C THR A 64 4.67 11.70 8.99
N LEU A 65 5.63 11.83 8.07
CA LEU A 65 5.43 11.47 6.66
C LEU A 65 5.28 9.96 6.44
N PRO A 66 6.22 9.08 6.84
CA PRO A 66 6.05 7.63 6.67
C PRO A 66 4.89 7.05 7.50
N ALA A 67 4.54 7.66 8.64
CA ALA A 67 3.43 7.24 9.49
C ALA A 67 2.05 7.72 9.02
N SER A 68 1.99 8.58 7.99
CA SER A 68 0.74 9.02 7.34
C SER A 68 0.56 8.42 5.95
N ALA A 69 1.32 7.37 5.64
CA ALA A 69 1.31 6.73 4.34
C ALA A 69 0.31 5.57 4.24
N ALA A 70 -0.25 5.40 3.04
CA ALA A 70 -0.91 4.19 2.58
C ALA A 70 -0.07 3.52 1.48
N TYR A 71 -0.19 2.19 1.38
CA TYR A 71 0.64 1.35 0.51
C TYR A 71 -0.21 0.73 -0.58
N VAL A 72 0.13 1.00 -1.83
CA VAL A 72 -0.60 0.54 -3.00
C VAL A 72 0.23 -0.50 -3.72
N VAL A 73 -0.38 -1.64 -4.03
CA VAL A 73 0.25 -2.71 -4.81
C VAL A 73 -0.61 -3.04 -6.01
N SER A 74 -0.06 -2.92 -7.22
CA SER A 74 -0.75 -3.28 -8.45
C SER A 74 -0.95 -4.80 -8.55
N LYS A 75 -1.90 -5.23 -9.39
CA LYS A 75 -2.06 -6.66 -9.73
C LYS A 75 -0.80 -7.29 -10.33
N GLU A 76 0.14 -6.49 -10.83
CA GLU A 76 1.41 -6.96 -11.38
C GLU A 76 2.57 -6.92 -10.37
N GLY A 77 2.30 -6.49 -9.13
CA GLY A 77 3.29 -6.44 -8.05
C GLY A 77 4.10 -5.15 -8.00
N GLU A 78 3.68 -4.10 -8.69
CA GLU A 78 4.28 -2.77 -8.53
C GLU A 78 3.78 -2.12 -7.25
N LEU A 79 4.72 -1.65 -6.44
CA LEU A 79 4.47 -1.01 -5.15
C LEU A 79 4.61 0.51 -5.25
N ARG A 80 3.68 1.23 -4.62
CA ARG A 80 3.65 2.69 -4.51
C ARG A 80 3.24 3.10 -3.10
N THR A 81 3.73 4.25 -2.66
CA THR A 81 3.34 4.88 -1.40
C THR A 81 2.53 6.13 -1.71
N THR A 82 1.46 6.35 -0.96
CA THR A 82 0.53 7.48 -1.15
C THR A 82 0.14 8.06 0.20
N ALA A 83 -0.53 9.22 0.21
CA ALA A 83 -1.15 9.74 1.43
C ALA A 83 -2.30 8.83 1.89
N ASP A 84 -2.44 8.66 3.20
CA ASP A 84 -3.55 7.93 3.80
C ASP A 84 -4.83 8.78 3.81
N PHE A 85 -5.77 8.45 2.91
CA PHE A 85 -7.11 9.03 2.86
C PHE A 85 -8.18 8.10 3.44
N SER A 86 -7.82 7.15 4.32
CA SER A 86 -8.77 6.15 4.84
C SER A 86 -9.92 6.70 5.68
N ASP A 87 -9.84 7.98 6.08
CA ASP A 87 -10.90 8.73 6.76
C ASP A 87 -11.72 9.64 5.81
N ASP A 88 -11.31 9.76 4.54
CA ASP A 88 -12.02 10.49 3.48
C ASP A 88 -12.33 9.56 2.30
N PRO A 89 -13.51 8.92 2.29
CA PRO A 89 -13.90 8.00 1.22
C PRO A 89 -13.93 8.64 -0.17
N THR A 90 -14.17 9.95 -0.26
CA THR A 90 -14.24 10.66 -1.55
C THR A 90 -12.85 10.82 -2.14
N GLU A 91 -11.88 11.30 -1.36
CA GLU A 91 -10.51 11.43 -1.80
C GLU A 91 -9.84 10.06 -2.01
N MET A 92 -10.12 9.08 -1.14
CA MET A 92 -9.65 7.71 -1.31
C MET A 92 -10.13 7.11 -2.63
N LYS A 93 -11.40 7.30 -2.99
CA LYS A 93 -11.94 6.81 -4.26
C LYS A 93 -11.29 7.49 -5.46
N LYS A 94 -11.12 8.82 -5.43
CA LYS A 94 -10.44 9.57 -6.51
C LYS A 94 -9.00 9.08 -6.70
N LEU A 95 -8.26 8.88 -5.61
CA LEU A 95 -6.90 8.37 -5.66
C LEU A 95 -6.84 6.95 -6.23
N LEU A 96 -7.76 6.07 -5.79
CA LEU A 96 -7.84 4.70 -6.27
C LEU A 96 -8.16 4.64 -7.77
N ASP A 97 -9.08 5.47 -8.25
CA ASP A 97 -9.44 5.60 -9.67
C ASP A 97 -8.23 6.11 -10.50
N LEU A 98 -7.52 7.14 -10.01
CA LEU A 98 -6.31 7.68 -10.64
C LEU A 98 -5.19 6.62 -10.76
N LEU A 99 -4.97 5.84 -9.70
CA LEU A 99 -3.97 4.77 -9.68
C LEU A 99 -4.34 3.64 -10.63
N ALA A 100 -5.63 3.32 -10.77
CA ALA A 100 -6.10 2.35 -11.75
C ALA A 100 -5.73 2.79 -13.18
N GLU A 101 -6.02 4.04 -13.52
CA GLU A 101 -5.67 4.60 -14.83
C GLU A 101 -4.16 4.61 -15.07
N TYR A 102 -3.38 4.99 -14.05
CA TYR A 102 -1.92 4.94 -14.09
C TYR A 102 -1.40 3.53 -14.41
N PHE A 103 -1.84 2.51 -13.67
CA PHE A 103 -1.39 1.14 -13.89
C PHE A 103 -1.86 0.60 -15.25
N ARG A 104 -3.08 0.91 -15.70
CA ARG A 104 -3.54 0.54 -17.05
C ARG A 104 -2.71 1.17 -18.15
N ALA A 105 -2.34 2.44 -18.03
CA ALA A 105 -1.53 3.13 -19.01
C ALA A 105 -0.14 2.48 -19.10
N LYS A 106 0.49 2.23 -17.95
CA LYS A 106 1.80 1.59 -17.89
C LYS A 106 1.83 0.18 -18.47
N LYS A 107 0.77 -0.61 -18.25
CA LYS A 107 0.61 -1.94 -18.85
C LYS A 107 0.64 -1.91 -20.38
N LYS A 108 0.04 -0.88 -20.99
CA LYS A 108 0.00 -0.72 -22.45
C LYS A 108 1.36 -0.34 -23.05
N GLU A 109 2.19 0.38 -22.29
CA GLU A 109 3.54 0.78 -22.72
C GLU A 109 4.56 -0.37 -22.63
N SER A 110 4.24 -1.41 -21.84
CA SER A 110 5.12 -2.56 -21.60
C SER A 110 4.79 -3.78 -22.50
N GLN A 111 3.84 -3.64 -23.44
CA GLN A 111 3.40 -4.65 -24.41
C GLN A 111 3.88 -4.31 -25.82
#